data_AF-A0A930FE39-F1
#
_entry.id   AF-A0A930FE39-F1
#
_cell.length_a   1.000
_cell.length_b   1.000
_cell.length_c   1.000
_cell.angle_alpha   90.00
_cell.angle_beta   90.00
_cell.angle_gamma   90.00
#
_symmetry.space_group_name_H-M   'P 1'
#
loop_
_entity.id
_entity.type
_entity.pdbx_description
1 polymer ?
#
loop_
_entity_poly.entity_id
_entity_poly.type
_entity_poly.pdbx_seq_one_letter_code
_entity_poly.pdbx_strand_id
1 'polypeptide(L)'
;LHTEAIKDTITQDLTPDQLSQQYATESDLLNVALFNQTAKQWKEKNPTLKGNMRDYANLNELLVLSNMESYNSILIRNGISQKNRLIELRTAARRQLLSLNQWSSISHSNSKLE
;
A
#
# COMPACT_ATOMS: atom_id res chain seq x y z
N LEU A 1 -22.78 -8.80 -9.42
CA LEU A 1 -22.48 -7.44 -9.89
C LEU A 1 -21.89 -6.50 -8.81
N HIS A 2 -21.62 -6.96 -7.58
CA HIS A 2 -21.06 -6.11 -6.51
C HIS A 2 -19.52 -5.96 -6.51
N THR A 3 -18.80 -6.78 -7.28
CA THR A 3 -17.33 -6.86 -7.18
C THR A 3 -16.60 -5.86 -8.09
N GLU A 4 -17.23 -5.43 -9.18
CA GLU A 4 -16.63 -4.53 -10.18
C GLU A 4 -16.56 -3.09 -9.66
N ALA A 5 -17.62 -2.59 -9.00
CA ALA A 5 -17.63 -1.27 -8.39
C ALA A 5 -16.59 -1.12 -7.26
N ILE A 6 -16.31 -2.20 -6.53
CA ILE A 6 -15.26 -2.23 -5.48
C ILE A 6 -13.87 -2.18 -6.13
N LYS A 7 -13.68 -2.83 -7.28
CA LYS A 7 -12.41 -2.80 -8.04
C LYS A 7 -12.05 -1.38 -8.46
N ASP A 8 -12.99 -0.64 -9.05
CA ASP A 8 -12.74 0.72 -9.54
C ASP A 8 -12.48 1.73 -8.41
N THR A 9 -13.18 1.61 -7.28
CA THR A 9 -13.00 2.51 -6.13
C THR A 9 -11.64 2.32 -5.44
N ILE A 10 -11.05 1.12 -5.55
CA ILE A 10 -9.80 0.75 -4.87
C ILE A 10 -8.54 1.29 -5.57
N THR A 11 -8.62 1.59 -6.87
CA THR A 11 -7.50 2.09 -7.69
C THR A 11 -7.53 3.59 -8.01
N GLN A 12 -8.66 4.26 -7.75
CA GLN A 12 -8.91 5.64 -8.17
C GLN A 12 -8.15 6.73 -7.38
N ASP A 13 -7.34 6.34 -6.42
CA ASP A 13 -6.64 7.22 -5.48
C ASP A 13 -5.17 7.47 -5.85
N LEU A 14 -4.73 7.06 -7.05
CA LEU A 14 -3.45 7.48 -7.63
C LEU A 14 -3.64 8.67 -8.57
N THR A 15 -2.82 9.70 -8.40
CA THR A 15 -2.86 10.89 -9.26
C THR A 15 -2.15 10.63 -10.61
N PRO A 16 -2.51 11.36 -11.67
CA PRO A 16 -1.77 11.31 -12.95
C PRO A 16 -0.27 11.56 -12.78
N ASP A 17 0.10 12.44 -11.84
CA ASP A 17 1.50 12.75 -11.53
C ASP A 17 2.21 11.54 -10.92
N GLN A 18 1.58 10.84 -9.97
CA GLN A 18 2.14 9.61 -9.40
C GLN A 18 2.31 8.51 -10.47
N LEU A 19 1.36 8.39 -11.40
CA LEU A 19 1.43 7.42 -12.49
C LEU A 19 2.48 7.77 -13.56
N SER A 20 2.83 9.04 -13.69
CA SER A 20 3.82 9.55 -14.66
C SER A 20 5.21 9.67 -14.04
N GLN A 21 5.31 9.61 -12.72
CA GLN A 21 6.57 9.69 -11.99
C GLN A 21 7.41 8.42 -12.22
N GLN A 22 8.69 8.62 -12.53
CA GLN A 22 9.69 7.57 -12.43
C GLN A 22 10.25 7.55 -11.00
N TYR A 23 9.99 6.47 -10.27
CA TYR A 23 10.49 6.30 -8.92
C TYR A 23 11.96 5.89 -8.95
N ALA A 24 12.78 6.61 -8.17
CA ALA A 24 14.22 6.39 -8.09
C ALA A 24 14.57 5.03 -7.44
N THR A 25 13.69 4.51 -6.57
CA THR A 25 13.89 3.24 -5.88
C THR A 25 12.62 2.40 -5.87
N GLU A 26 12.79 1.08 -5.80
CA GLU A 26 11.67 0.14 -5.60
C GLU A 26 10.99 0.36 -4.24
N SER A 27 11.73 0.86 -3.25
CA SER A 27 11.15 1.22 -1.95
C SER A 27 10.19 2.40 -2.06
N ASP A 28 10.50 3.43 -2.86
CA ASP A 28 9.58 4.54 -3.08
C ASP A 28 8.31 4.12 -3.84
N LEU A 29 8.43 3.20 -4.81
CA LEU A 29 7.26 2.60 -5.48
C LEU A 29 6.32 1.95 -4.46
N LEU A 30 6.86 1.09 -3.59
CA LEU A 30 6.10 0.40 -2.55
C LEU A 30 5.51 1.37 -1.52
N ASN A 31 6.28 2.41 -1.16
CA ASN A 31 5.85 3.45 -0.23
C ASN A 31 4.66 4.23 -0.80
N VAL A 32 4.69 4.58 -2.09
CA VAL A 32 3.55 5.25 -2.74
C VAL A 32 2.36 4.30 -2.87
N ALA A 33 2.59 3.03 -3.24
CA ALA A 33 1.54 2.03 -3.35
C ALA A 33 0.76 1.86 -2.03
N LEU A 34 1.44 1.85 -0.88
CA LEU A 34 0.79 1.66 0.42
C LEU A 34 0.36 2.97 1.10
N PHE A 35 1.26 3.95 1.17
CA PHE A 35 1.10 5.15 2.00
C PHE A 35 0.82 6.43 1.21
N ASN A 36 0.73 6.35 -0.11
CA ASN A 36 0.45 7.48 -1.01
C ASN A 36 1.53 8.58 -1.01
N GLN A 37 2.76 8.28 -0.58
CA GLN A 37 3.86 9.24 -0.57
C GLN A 37 5.22 8.54 -0.61
N THR A 38 6.21 9.25 -1.11
CA THR A 38 7.62 8.83 -1.10
C THR A 38 8.27 9.03 0.27
N ALA A 39 9.44 8.44 0.49
CA ALA A 39 10.19 8.64 1.73
C ALA A 39 10.53 10.13 1.94
N LYS A 40 10.89 10.84 0.85
CA LYS A 40 11.16 12.29 0.88
C LYS A 40 9.94 13.09 1.31
N GLN A 41 8.79 12.85 0.67
CA GLN A 41 7.53 13.55 1.01
C GLN A 41 7.10 13.27 2.46
N TRP A 42 7.29 12.04 2.96
CA TRP A 42 7.03 11.74 4.37
C TRP A 42 7.96 12.53 5.30
N LYS A 43 9.26 12.62 4.98
CA LYS A 43 10.23 13.34 5.81
C LYS A 43 9.97 14.85 5.84
N GLU A 44 9.58 15.43 4.70
CA GLU A 44 9.17 16.83 4.60
C GLU A 44 7.94 17.14 5.45
N LYS A 45 6.96 16.22 5.51
CA LYS A 45 5.78 16.36 6.37
C LYS A 45 6.06 16.09 7.85
N ASN A 46 7.11 15.33 8.17
CA ASN A 46 7.45 14.90 9.52
C ASN A 46 8.89 15.28 9.89
N PRO A 47 9.24 16.58 9.91
CA PRO A 47 10.62 17.02 10.10
C PRO A 47 11.19 16.65 11.47
N THR A 48 10.34 16.63 12.50
CA THR A 48 10.72 16.39 13.91
C THR A 48 10.73 14.90 14.30
N LEU A 49 10.13 14.03 13.49
CA LEU A 49 10.10 12.59 13.76
C LEU A 49 11.44 11.94 13.39
N LYS A 50 11.89 11.01 14.24
CA LYS A 50 13.07 10.17 14.00
C LYS A 50 12.65 8.94 13.20
N GLY A 51 13.52 8.43 12.33
CA GLY A 51 13.19 7.28 11.48
C GLY A 51 12.44 7.66 10.21
N ASN A 52 11.66 6.72 9.70
CA ASN A 52 10.92 6.79 8.42
C ASN A 52 9.48 6.28 8.58
N MET A 53 8.64 6.48 7.56
CA MET A 53 7.24 6.07 7.55
C MET A 53 6.94 4.63 7.99
N ARG A 54 7.81 3.66 7.68
CA ARG A 54 7.63 2.25 8.04
C ARG A 54 7.77 2.02 9.55
N ASP A 55 8.56 2.85 10.23
CA ASP A 55 8.71 2.80 11.70
C ASP A 55 7.43 3.25 12.43
N TYR A 56 6.54 3.93 11.71
CA TYR A 56 5.25 4.43 12.21
C TYR A 56 4.05 3.69 11.60
N ALA A 57 4.30 2.62 10.83
CA ALA A 57 3.26 1.80 10.25
C ALA A 57 2.69 0.82 11.30
N ASN A 58 1.40 0.52 11.21
CA ASN A 58 0.78 -0.50 12.06
C ASN A 58 1.09 -1.92 11.56
N LEU A 59 0.75 -2.93 12.37
CA LEU A 59 1.05 -4.34 12.05
C LEU A 59 0.45 -4.79 10.72
N ASN A 60 -0.79 -4.40 10.42
CA ASN A 60 -1.46 -4.77 9.16
C ASN A 60 -0.75 -4.12 7.97
N GLU A 61 -0.34 -2.86 8.08
CA GLU A 61 0.42 -2.16 7.04
C GLU A 61 1.79 -2.81 6.80
N LEU A 62 2.51 -3.19 7.86
CA LEU A 62 3.79 -3.89 7.75
C LEU A 62 3.65 -5.27 7.10
N LEU A 63 2.60 -6.02 7.44
CA LEU A 63 2.29 -7.31 6.82
C LEU A 63 2.00 -7.15 5.32
N VAL A 64 1.15 -6.18 4.96
CA VAL A 64 0.82 -5.87 3.57
C VAL A 64 2.07 -5.44 2.80
N LEU A 65 2.94 -4.64 3.41
CA LEU A 65 4.20 -4.22 2.80
C LEU A 65 5.12 -5.41 2.48
N SER A 66 5.27 -6.36 3.42
CA SER A 66 6.05 -7.57 3.18
C SER A 66 5.48 -8.43 2.04
N ASN A 67 4.15 -8.56 1.97
CA ASN A 67 3.48 -9.25 0.87
C ASN A 67 3.72 -8.54 -0.47
N MET A 68 3.65 -7.20 -0.49
CA MET A 68 3.91 -6.41 -1.68
C MET A 68 5.36 -6.53 -2.17
N GLU A 69 6.35 -6.62 -1.29
CA GLU A 69 7.75 -6.82 -1.66
C GLU A 69 7.95 -8.13 -2.44
N SER A 70 7.31 -9.20 -1.98
CA SER A 70 7.31 -10.50 -2.66
C SER A 70 6.56 -10.43 -3.99
N TYR A 71 5.38 -9.79 -4.01
CA TYR A 71 4.59 -9.65 -5.25
C TYR A 71 5.30 -8.79 -6.29
N ASN A 72 5.91 -7.67 -5.88
CA ASN A 72 6.68 -6.78 -6.75
C ASN A 72 7.84 -7.53 -7.41
N SER A 73 8.52 -8.41 -6.68
CA SER A 73 9.59 -9.25 -7.22
C SER A 73 9.10 -10.15 -8.36
N ILE A 74 7.88 -10.69 -8.26
CA ILE A 74 7.25 -11.47 -9.33
C ILE A 74 6.90 -10.58 -10.53
N LEU A 75 6.34 -9.40 -10.29
CA LEU A 75 5.98 -8.45 -11.35
C LEU A 75 7.23 -7.98 -12.13
N ILE A 76 8.35 -7.74 -11.45
CA ILE A 76 9.64 -7.41 -12.08
C ILE A 76 10.09 -8.57 -12.98
N ARG A 77 10.06 -9.81 -12.48
CA ARG A 77 10.43 -11.00 -13.27
C ARG A 77 9.56 -11.19 -14.51
N ASN A 78 8.30 -10.78 -14.43
CA ASN A 78 7.35 -10.84 -15.54
C ASN A 78 7.49 -9.65 -16.52
N GLY A 79 8.45 -8.74 -16.30
CA GLY A 79 8.69 -7.60 -17.18
C GLY A 79 7.62 -6.50 -17.10
N ILE A 80 6.84 -6.45 -16.02
CA ILE A 80 5.79 -5.45 -15.86
C ILE A 80 6.41 -4.08 -15.60
N SER A 81 5.98 -3.06 -16.36
CA SER A 81 6.47 -1.70 -16.24
C SER A 81 6.21 -1.11 -14.84
N GLN A 82 7.09 -0.21 -14.38
CA GLN A 82 6.97 0.39 -13.04
C GLN A 82 5.59 1.04 -12.79
N LYS A 83 5.04 1.73 -13.80
CA LYS A 83 3.68 2.30 -13.76
C LYS A 83 2.60 1.23 -13.53
N ASN A 84 2.64 0.14 -14.30
CA ASN A 84 1.64 -0.93 -14.15
C ASN A 84 1.82 -1.67 -12.83
N ARG A 85 3.06 -1.84 -12.36
CA ARG A 85 3.36 -2.40 -11.03
C ARG A 85 2.76 -1.54 -9.93
N LEU A 86 2.86 -0.22 -10.01
CA LEU A 86 2.24 0.67 -9.01
C LEU A 86 0.73 0.43 -8.89
N ILE A 87 0.02 0.29 -10.02
CA ILE A 87 -1.42 0.01 -10.04
C ILE A 87 -1.73 -1.34 -9.39
N GLU A 88 -1.01 -2.39 -9.78
CA GLU A 88 -1.18 -3.74 -9.23
C GLU A 88 -0.90 -3.78 -7.71
N LEU A 89 0.19 -3.15 -7.28
CA LEU A 89 0.58 -3.09 -5.87
C LEU A 89 -0.42 -2.28 -5.05
N ARG A 90 -0.91 -1.13 -5.56
CA ARG A 90 -1.95 -0.33 -4.91
C ARG A 90 -3.23 -1.14 -4.72
N THR A 91 -3.65 -1.84 -5.77
CA THR A 91 -4.83 -2.70 -5.73
C THR A 91 -4.69 -3.80 -4.69
N ALA A 92 -3.55 -4.49 -4.68
CA ALA A 92 -3.25 -5.55 -3.72
C ALA A 92 -3.23 -5.01 -2.28
N ALA A 93 -2.54 -3.90 -2.04
CA ALA A 93 -2.42 -3.28 -0.73
C ALA A 93 -3.79 -2.94 -0.13
N ARG A 94 -4.62 -2.25 -0.90
CA ARG A 94 -5.96 -1.84 -0.48
C ARG A 94 -6.85 -3.03 -0.17
N ARG A 95 -6.85 -4.06 -1.02
CA ARG A 95 -7.62 -5.29 -0.76
C ARG A 95 -7.18 -5.97 0.52
N GLN A 96 -5.87 -6.16 0.71
CA GLN A 96 -5.35 -6.82 1.91
C GLN A 96 -5.65 -6.01 3.18
N LEU A 97 -5.46 -4.68 3.16
CA LEU A 97 -5.80 -3.80 4.29
C LEU A 97 -7.29 -3.86 4.64
N LEU A 98 -8.18 -3.80 3.64
CA LEU A 98 -9.62 -3.91 3.86
C LEU A 98 -9.97 -5.23 4.55
N SER A 99 -9.43 -6.35 4.08
CA SER A 99 -9.62 -7.65 4.71
C SER A 99 -9.07 -7.64 6.14
N LEU A 100 -7.80 -7.33 6.35
CA LEU A 100 -7.14 -7.39 7.67
C LEU A 100 -7.82 -6.49 8.71
N ASN A 101 -8.25 -5.29 8.32
CA ASN A 101 -8.94 -4.38 9.22
C ASN A 101 -10.35 -4.86 9.56
N GLN A 102 -11.06 -5.50 8.62
CA GLN A 102 -12.35 -6.15 8.90
C GLN A 102 -12.18 -7.30 9.90
N TRP A 103 -11.19 -8.17 9.69
CA TRP A 103 -10.86 -9.26 10.62
C TRP A 103 -10.47 -8.74 12.01
N SER A 104 -9.67 -7.68 12.06
CA SER A 104 -9.29 -7.01 13.31
C SER A 104 -10.54 -6.47 14.03
N SER A 105 -11.46 -5.83 13.30
CA SER A 105 -12.69 -5.28 13.90
C SER A 105 -13.62 -6.37 14.46
N ILE A 106 -13.75 -7.49 13.74
CA ILE A 106 -14.58 -8.63 14.17
C ILE A 106 -13.97 -9.30 15.41
N SER A 107 -12.66 -9.56 15.42
CA SER A 107 -11.98 -10.20 16.56
C SER A 107 -12.07 -9.36 17.84
N HIS A 108 -11.91 -8.03 17.75
CA HIS A 108 -12.10 -7.12 18.89
C HIS A 108 -13.54 -7.04 19.39
N SER A 109 -14.53 -7.31 18.53
CA SER A 109 -15.95 -7.34 18.92
C SER A 109 -16.28 -8.63 19.68
N ASN A 110 -15.73 -9.76 19.24
CA ASN A 110 -15.94 -11.05 19.88
C ASN A 110 -15.25 -11.14 21.25
N SER A 111 -14.08 -10.52 21.44
CA SER A 111 -13.37 -10.51 22.73
C SER A 111 -14.00 -9.62 23.81
N LYS A 112 -15.06 -8.85 23.49
CA LYS A 112 -15.83 -8.04 24.45
C LYS A 112 -17.12 -8.73 24.92
N LEU A 113 -17.47 -9.86 24.32
CA LEU A 113 -18.68 -10.62 24.62
C LEU A 113 -18.39 -11.82 25.55
N GLU A 114 -17.12 -12.04 25.90
CA GLU A 114 -16.65 -12.98 26.92
C GLU A 114 -16.18 -12.20 28.17
#